data_AF-A0ABD2MTA0-F1
#
_entry.id   AF-A0ABD2MTA0-F1
#
_cell.length_a   1.000
_cell.length_b   1.000
_cell.length_c   1.000
_cell.angle_alpha   90.00
_cell.angle_beta   90.00
_cell.angle_gamma   90.00
#
_symmetry.space_group_name_H-M   'P 1'
#
loop_
_entity.id
_entity.type
_entity.pdbx_description
1 polymer ?
#
loop_
_entity_poly.entity_id
_entity_poly.type
_entity_poly.pdbx_seq_one_letter_code
_entity_poly.pdbx_strand_id
1 'polypeptide(L)'
;QFVIGFFSFLVLLCCEGATAGFRAAMVPIHASFGLTTFMLAIAACVTGLTEKVMFKLKNRYSHFEEEGYVVNTIGATLVALGILFGYILNRNSFRYRPNVLIRSPDL
;
A
#
# COMPACT_ATOMS: atom_id res chain seq x y z
N GLN A 1 -4.37 -8.42 5.40
CA GLN A 1 -4.97 -7.20 4.82
C GLN A 1 -6.39 -7.44 4.33
N PHE A 2 -6.59 -8.17 3.24
CA PHE A 2 -7.92 -8.34 2.63
C PHE A 2 -8.98 -8.91 3.59
N VAL A 3 -8.78 -10.12 4.12
CA VAL A 3 -9.76 -10.79 5.00
C VAL A 3 -10.11 -9.92 6.21
N ILE A 4 -9.10 -9.48 6.97
CA ILE A 4 -9.31 -8.65 8.16
C ILE A 4 -10.00 -7.33 7.81
N GLY A 5 -9.59 -6.64 6.74
CA GLY A 5 -10.22 -5.39 6.32
C GLY A 5 -11.68 -5.58 5.89
N PHE A 6 -11.96 -6.65 5.15
CA PHE A 6 -13.31 -6.99 4.70
C PHE A 6 -14.25 -7.22 5.89
N PHE A 7 -13.85 -8.06 6.85
CA PHE A 7 -14.70 -8.31 8.02
C PHE A 7 -14.80 -7.06 8.91
N SER A 8 -13.68 -6.43 9.25
CA SER A 8 -13.67 -5.30 10.19
C SER A 8 -14.37 -4.04 9.65
N PHE A 9 -14.22 -3.70 8.37
CA PHE A 9 -14.71 -2.43 7.83
C PHE A 9 -15.90 -2.54 6.88
N LEU A 10 -16.31 -3.74 6.47
CA LEU A 10 -17.53 -3.94 5.67
C LEU A 10 -18.56 -4.76 6.42
N VAL A 11 -18.23 -6.00 6.82
CA VAL A 11 -19.21 -6.90 7.43
C VAL A 11 -19.72 -6.36 8.77
N LEU A 12 -18.82 -5.91 9.66
CA LEU A 12 -19.20 -5.41 10.99
C LEU A 12 -19.97 -4.08 10.96
N LEU A 13 -20.14 -3.44 9.80
CA LEU A 13 -21.03 -2.28 9.67
C LEU A 13 -22.50 -2.65 9.93
N CYS A 14 -22.91 -3.91 9.76
CA CYS A 14 -24.27 -4.34 10.09
C CYS A 14 -24.60 -4.19 11.58
N CYS A 15 -23.58 -4.16 12.45
CA CYS A 15 -23.68 -4.00 13.89
C CYS A 15 -22.91 -2.75 14.34
N GLU A 16 -23.24 -1.59 13.75
CA GLU A 16 -22.41 -0.39 13.81
C GLU A 16 -22.06 0.04 15.24
N GLY A 17 -23.05 0.09 16.14
CA GLY A 17 -22.88 0.50 17.53
C GLY A 17 -22.04 -0.49 18.36
N ALA A 18 -22.37 -1.78 18.30
CA ALA A 18 -21.70 -2.81 19.10
C ALA A 18 -20.22 -3.01 18.73
N THR A 19 -19.85 -2.71 17.48
CA THR A 19 -18.49 -2.99 16.97
C THR A 19 -17.66 -1.74 16.72
N ALA A 20 -18.17 -0.53 17.00
CA ALA A 20 -17.50 0.74 16.73
C ALA A 20 -16.08 0.82 17.34
N GLY A 21 -15.92 0.43 18.61
CA GLY A 21 -14.62 0.45 19.29
C GLY A 21 -13.59 -0.49 18.65
N PHE A 22 -14.02 -1.70 18.28
CA PHE A 22 -13.15 -2.66 17.58
C PHE A 22 -12.73 -2.12 16.21
N ARG A 23 -13.67 -1.60 15.41
CA ARG A 23 -13.34 -1.00 14.10
C ARG A 23 -12.36 0.15 14.25
N ALA A 24 -12.56 1.04 15.23
CA ALA A 24 -11.67 2.17 15.51
C ALA A 24 -10.24 1.72 15.87
N ALA A 25 -10.10 0.69 16.71
CA ALA A 25 -8.79 0.12 17.06
C ALA A 25 -8.09 -0.56 15.86
N MET A 26 -8.87 -1.11 14.92
CA MET A 26 -8.35 -1.77 13.72
C MET A 26 -7.83 -0.81 12.64
N VAL A 27 -8.29 0.45 12.61
CA VAL A 27 -7.87 1.45 11.60
C VAL A 27 -6.35 1.61 11.53
N PRO A 28 -5.63 1.95 12.63
CA PRO A 28 -4.18 2.13 12.57
C PRO A 28 -3.45 0.84 12.17
N ILE A 29 -3.92 -0.31 12.66
CA ILE A 29 -3.31 -1.62 12.34
C ILE A 29 -3.43 -1.91 10.85
N HIS A 30 -4.64 -1.79 10.29
CA HIS A 30 -4.88 -2.06 8.88
C HIS A 30 -4.12 -1.08 7.98
N ALA A 31 -4.13 0.22 8.32
CA ALA A 31 -3.42 1.23 7.55
C ALA A 31 -1.90 0.98 7.53
N SER A 32 -1.29 0.73 8.69
CA SER A 32 0.15 0.46 8.80
C SER A 32 0.55 -0.78 8.02
N PHE A 33 -0.10 -1.92 8.26
CA PHE A 33 0.25 -3.14 7.54
C PHE A 33 -0.10 -3.06 6.05
N GLY A 34 -1.12 -2.30 5.65
CA GLY A 34 -1.41 -2.02 4.24
C GLY A 34 -0.24 -1.35 3.54
N LEU A 35 0.30 -0.28 4.14
CA LEU A 35 1.49 0.40 3.63
C LEU A 35 2.73 -0.50 3.63
N THR A 36 2.97 -1.23 4.73
CA THR A 36 4.09 -2.19 4.80
C THR A 36 4.00 -3.26 3.71
N THR A 37 2.80 -3.82 3.47
CA THR A 37 2.58 -4.83 2.43
C THR A 37 2.85 -4.26 1.04
N PHE A 38 2.41 -3.03 0.78
CA PHE A 38 2.67 -2.33 -0.48
C PHE A 38 4.17 -2.11 -0.71
N MET A 39 4.90 -1.64 0.30
CA MET A 39 6.36 -1.46 0.23
C MET A 39 7.09 -2.78 0.00
N LEU A 40 6.66 -3.86 0.67
CA LEU A 40 7.22 -5.19 0.48
C LEU A 40 6.96 -5.73 -0.93
N ALA A 41 5.78 -5.46 -1.50
CA ALA A 41 5.47 -5.84 -2.88
C ALA A 41 6.40 -5.12 -3.89
N ILE A 42 6.65 -3.81 -3.69
CA ILE A 42 7.62 -3.07 -4.50
C ILE A 42 9.02 -3.68 -4.37
N ALA A 43 9.47 -3.95 -3.14
CA ALA A 43 10.77 -4.57 -2.89
C ALA A 43 10.90 -5.91 -3.60
N ALA A 44 9.88 -6.78 -3.51
CA ALA A 44 9.84 -8.07 -4.19
C ALA A 44 9.86 -7.94 -5.73
N CYS A 45 9.14 -6.96 -6.29
CA CYS A 45 9.21 -6.70 -7.73
C CYS A 45 10.61 -6.26 -8.17
N VAL A 46 11.25 -5.34 -7.44
CA VAL A 46 12.60 -4.85 -7.78
C VAL A 46 13.64 -5.96 -7.66
N THR A 47 13.60 -6.77 -6.60
CA THR A 47 14.53 -7.91 -6.46
C THR A 47 14.27 -8.99 -7.50
N GLY A 48 13.02 -9.29 -7.84
CA GLY A 48 12.67 -10.24 -8.91
C GLY A 48 13.10 -9.78 -10.29
N LEU A 49 12.97 -8.47 -10.60
CA LEU A 49 13.52 -7.88 -11.84
C LEU A 49 15.04 -7.98 -11.88
N THR A 50 15.70 -7.73 -10.75
CA THR A 50 17.16 -7.86 -10.61
C THR A 50 17.61 -9.31 -10.82
N GLU A 51 16.96 -10.27 -10.20
CA GLU A 51 17.23 -11.70 -10.40
C GLU A 51 17.05 -12.10 -11.88
N LYS A 52 15.97 -11.63 -12.50
CA LYS A 52 15.67 -11.90 -13.90
C LYS A 52 16.78 -11.41 -14.82
N VAL A 53 17.25 -10.17 -14.64
CA VAL A 53 18.27 -9.58 -15.51
C VAL A 53 19.65 -10.20 -15.27
N MET A 54 20.00 -10.53 -14.02
CA MET A 54 21.24 -11.23 -13.70
C MET A 54 21.33 -12.60 -14.39
N PHE A 55 20.24 -13.38 -14.40
CA PHE A 55 20.25 -14.70 -15.04
C PHE A 55 20.13 -14.66 -16.55
N LYS A 56 19.40 -13.69 -17.11
CA LYS A 56 19.19 -13.58 -18.56
C LYS A 56 20.34 -12.89 -19.29
N LEU A 57 20.80 -11.74 -18.80
CA LEU A 57 21.84 -10.95 -19.46
C LEU A 57 23.24 -11.33 -18.96
N LYS A 58 23.39 -11.75 -17.70
CA LYS A 58 24.68 -12.09 -17.08
C LYS A 58 25.67 -10.91 -17.25
N ASN A 59 26.87 -11.17 -17.78
CA ASN A 59 27.88 -10.14 -18.06
C ASN A 59 27.40 -9.07 -19.05
N ARG A 60 26.38 -9.34 -19.88
CA ARG A 60 25.83 -8.35 -20.82
C ARG A 60 25.05 -7.24 -20.13
N TYR A 61 24.62 -7.47 -18.89
CA TYR A 61 23.90 -6.45 -18.13
C TYR A 61 24.75 -5.20 -17.87
N SER A 62 26.05 -5.36 -17.61
CA SER A 62 26.98 -4.24 -17.44
C SER A 62 27.31 -3.49 -18.73
N HIS A 63 26.99 -4.07 -19.89
CA HIS A 63 27.12 -3.40 -21.18
C HIS A 63 25.91 -2.51 -21.52
N PHE A 64 24.92 -2.41 -20.62
CA PHE A 64 23.73 -1.59 -20.78
C PHE A 64 23.01 -1.83 -22.12
N GLU A 65 22.71 -3.10 -22.41
CA GLU A 65 21.83 -3.43 -23.54
C GLU A 65 20.43 -2.83 -23.35
N GLU A 66 19.68 -2.67 -24.45
CA GLU A 66 18.33 -2.07 -24.46
C GLU A 66 17.39 -2.69 -23.41
N GLU A 67 17.43 -4.02 -23.26
CA GLU A 67 16.64 -4.74 -22.24
C GLU A 67 16.97 -4.27 -20.80
N GLY A 68 18.26 -4.00 -20.52
CA GLY A 68 18.72 -3.54 -19.21
C GLY A 68 18.19 -2.14 -18.87
N TYR A 69 18.13 -1.24 -19.85
CA TYR A 69 17.52 0.08 -19.66
C TYR A 69 16.05 -0.04 -19.29
N VAL A 70 15.28 -0.82 -20.05
CA VAL A 70 13.83 -0.99 -19.80
C VAL A 70 13.57 -1.55 -18.40
N VAL A 71 14.29 -2.59 -17.99
CA VAL A 71 14.11 -3.21 -16.66
C VAL A 71 14.46 -2.23 -15.55
N ASN A 72 15.55 -1.46 -15.70
CA ASN A 72 15.95 -0.46 -14.71
C ASN A 72 14.98 0.71 -14.62
N THR A 73 14.44 1.18 -15.74
CA THR A 73 13.39 2.21 -15.74
C THR A 73 12.16 1.72 -15.00
N ILE A 74 11.68 0.49 -15.26
CA ILE A 74 10.55 -0.10 -14.53
C ILE A 74 10.85 -0.16 -13.03
N GLY A 75 12.03 -0.66 -12.64
CA GLY A 75 12.45 -0.71 -11.24
C GLY A 75 12.49 0.65 -10.56
N ALA A 76 13.06 1.65 -11.23
CA ALA A 76 13.12 3.03 -10.74
C ALA A 76 11.72 3.66 -10.60
N THR A 77 10.82 3.43 -11.56
CA THR A 77 9.43 3.90 -11.49
C THR A 77 8.68 3.26 -10.30
N LEU A 78 8.89 1.97 -10.02
CA LEU A 78 8.30 1.30 -8.85
C LEU A 78 8.81 1.89 -7.53
N VAL A 79 10.11 2.19 -7.42
CA VAL A 79 10.69 2.84 -6.24
C VAL A 79 10.12 4.25 -6.06
N ALA A 80 10.03 5.04 -7.14
CA ALA A 80 9.43 6.38 -7.11
C ALA A 80 7.96 6.33 -6.65
N LEU A 81 7.20 5.32 -7.11
CA LEU A 81 5.83 5.08 -6.67
C LEU A 81 5.77 4.79 -5.17
N GLY A 82 6.68 3.95 -4.65
CA GLY A 82 6.81 3.67 -3.22
C GLY A 82 7.02 4.95 -2.41
N ILE A 83 7.98 5.79 -2.80
CA ILE A 83 8.26 7.07 -2.14
C ILE A 83 7.03 7.99 -2.17
N LEU A 84 6.38 8.12 -3.33
CA LEU A 84 5.21 8.98 -3.51
C LEU A 84 4.06 8.56 -2.60
N PHE A 85 3.68 7.29 -2.60
CA PHE A 85 2.59 6.80 -1.75
C PHE A 85 2.97 6.83 -0.27
N GLY A 86 4.22 6.52 0.07
CA GLY A 86 4.74 6.69 1.43
C GLY A 86 4.58 8.13 1.92
N TYR A 87 4.84 9.13 1.07
CA TYR A 87 4.64 10.53 1.42
C TYR A 87 3.16 10.91 1.54
N ILE A 88 2.36 10.62 0.52
CA ILE A 88 0.95 11.06 0.44
C ILE A 88 0.14 10.46 1.60
N LEU A 89 0.30 9.17 1.89
CA LEU A 89 -0.49 8.48 2.91
C LEU A 89 -0.17 8.94 4.35
N ASN A 90 1.01 9.53 4.57
CA ASN A 90 1.39 10.09 5.88
C ASN A 90 1.03 11.57 6.04
N ARG A 91 0.50 12.22 4.99
CA ARG A 91 0.09 13.62 5.04
C ARG A 91 -1.37 13.76 5.47
N ASN A 92 -1.58 14.32 6.66
CA ASN A 92 -2.91 14.67 7.18
C ASN A 92 -3.73 15.60 6.25
N SER A 93 -3.05 16.36 5.37
CA SER A 93 -3.70 17.21 4.36
C SER A 93 -4.48 16.42 3.32
N PHE A 94 -4.07 15.19 3.02
CA PHE A 94 -4.74 14.31 2.05
C PHE A 94 -5.64 13.28 2.73
N ARG A 95 -5.72 13.28 4.07
CA ARG A 95 -6.54 12.32 4.81
C ARG A 95 -8.01 12.69 4.65
N TYR A 96 -8.82 11.72 4.23
CA TYR A 96 -10.27 11.88 4.18
C TYR A 96 -10.80 12.26 5.58
N ARG A 97 -11.59 13.34 5.64
CA ARG A 97 -12.32 13.76 6.83
C ARG A 97 -13.80 13.54 6.56
N PRO A 98 -14.45 12.52 7.14
CA PRO A 98 -15.89 12.45 7.08
C PRO A 98 -16.44 13.68 7.83
N ASN A 99 -17.32 14.44 7.16
CA ASN A 99 -18.13 15.42 7.86
C ASN A 99 -18.92 14.65 8.92
N VAL A 100 -18.67 14.94 10.21
CA VAL A 100 -19.46 14.38 11.30
C VAL A 100 -20.84 15.05 11.20
N LEU A 101 -21.73 14.47 10.38
CA LEU A 101 -23.16 14.72 10.53
C LEU A 101 -23.56 14.05 11.83
N ILE A 102 -23.41 14.78 12.94
CA ILE A 102 -24.08 14.46 14.19
C ILE A 102 -25.58 14.57 13.87
N ARG A 103 -26.17 13.48 13.41
CA ARG A 103 -27.61 13.32 13.50
C ARG A 103 -27.83 12.92 14.96
N SER A 104 -27.95 13.92 15.83
CA SER A 104 -28.41 13.72 17.20
C SER A 104 -29.73 12.95 17.12
N PRO A 105 -29.79 11.68 17.53
CA PRO A 105 -31.06 11.10 17.88
C PRO A 105 -31.29 11.50 19.34
N ASP A 106 -32.18 12.48 19.53
CA ASP A 106 -32.98 12.64 20.76
C ASP A 106 -32.21 13.24 21.98
N LEU A 107 -32.43 14.51 22.39
CA LEU A 107 -33.61 15.00 23.15
C LEU A 107 -34.81 14.07 23.24
#